data_AF-B2G4Q6-F1
#
_entry.id   AF-B2G4Q6-F1
#
_cell.length_a   1.000
_cell.length_b   1.000
_cell.length_c   1.000
_cell.angle_alpha   90.00
_cell.angle_beta   90.00
_cell.angle_gamma   90.00
#
_symmetry.space_group_name_H-M   'P 1'
#
loop_
_entity.id
_entity.type
_entity.pdbx_description
1 polymer ?
#
loop_
_entity_poly.entity_id
_entity_poly.type
_entity_poly.pdbx_seq_one_letter_code
_entity_poly.pdbx_strand_id
1 'polypeptide(L)'
;MVLKICMNNKIYKHVCKDIISRLPPEYYSNNSLILPTIITYIVRAGNLQQAQELMDNVNNNILPENVRNVFQTRSCLSSLLKMHLKFNDSQGVDRVLKQIHEVFGEHSQEDFQAIVAHILKNKTLDNIVKAVNLVSKIPETKALLAYGTIINTIVDWQIASNGRFDKKSTHIINDLLTKAHQVDPKQKSTLWSILASLYIKRLVHYKNFKKSYDSERETLNLDLAKLIFLKSCSNSGQTCTINPFVHSSPQNIVLKITNKNKIILLRNIALGAIKGCRKDIFLWCCTELFHGGVPIKELILDWHAMFDHRFRSIESLEDIKLKDKLSIADFPLIKNALKQ
;
A
#
# COMPACT_ATOMS: atom_id res chain seq x y z
N MET A 1 -20.48 -1.81 3.51
CA MET A 1 -19.42 -0.96 4.09
C MET A 1 -18.53 -1.73 5.08
N VAL A 2 -19.08 -2.65 5.89
CA VAL A 2 -18.35 -3.47 6.88
C VAL A 2 -17.29 -4.40 6.26
N LEU A 3 -17.64 -5.19 5.23
CA LEU A 3 -16.68 -6.09 4.57
C LEU A 3 -15.43 -5.37 4.03
N LYS A 4 -15.59 -4.15 3.47
CA LYS A 4 -14.45 -3.35 2.99
C LYS A 4 -13.50 -2.96 4.14
N ILE A 5 -14.04 -2.63 5.31
CA ILE A 5 -13.26 -2.28 6.51
C ILE A 5 -12.52 -3.53 7.01
N CYS A 6 -13.23 -4.64 7.17
CA CYS A 6 -12.65 -5.90 7.63
C CYS A 6 -11.59 -6.45 6.66
N MET A 7 -11.78 -6.31 5.35
CA MET A 7 -10.79 -6.70 4.34
C MET A 7 -9.47 -5.91 4.38
N ASN A 8 -9.48 -4.70 4.95
CA ASN A 8 -8.29 -3.85 5.04
C ASN A 8 -7.46 -4.15 6.29
N ASN A 9 -8.02 -4.86 7.28
CA ASN A 9 -7.32 -5.26 8.48
C ASN A 9 -7.11 -6.77 8.50
N LYS A 10 -5.85 -7.23 8.60
CA LYS A 10 -5.53 -8.67 8.59
C LYS A 10 -6.24 -9.44 9.72
N ILE A 11 -6.48 -8.80 10.86
CA ILE A 11 -7.09 -9.41 12.04
C ILE A 11 -8.54 -9.83 11.74
N TYR A 12 -9.29 -8.99 11.02
CA TYR A 12 -10.72 -9.21 10.74
C TYR A 12 -11.01 -10.03 9.49
N LYS A 13 -10.00 -10.68 8.89
CA LYS A 13 -10.22 -11.53 7.70
C LYS A 13 -11.15 -12.71 7.97
N HIS A 14 -11.08 -13.30 9.17
CA HIS A 14 -11.96 -14.41 9.57
C HIS A 14 -13.43 -13.98 9.62
N VAL A 15 -13.71 -12.78 10.14
CA VAL A 15 -15.06 -12.19 10.16
C VAL A 15 -15.63 -12.06 8.74
N CYS A 16 -14.83 -11.66 7.75
CA CYS A 16 -15.28 -11.64 6.35
C CYS A 16 -15.67 -13.03 5.85
N LYS A 17 -14.87 -14.05 6.17
CA LYS A 17 -15.15 -15.44 5.78
C LYS A 17 -16.48 -15.90 6.36
N ASP A 18 -16.72 -15.62 7.63
CA ASP A 18 -17.93 -16.04 8.34
C ASP A 18 -19.19 -15.32 7.86
N ILE A 19 -19.08 -14.04 7.51
CA ILE A 19 -20.21 -13.29 6.92
C ILE A 19 -20.54 -13.85 5.54
N ILE A 20 -19.53 -14.09 4.70
CA ILE A 20 -19.74 -14.58 3.33
C ILE A 20 -20.29 -16.01 3.33
N SER A 21 -19.80 -16.89 4.20
CA SER A 21 -20.26 -18.28 4.27
C SER A 21 -21.72 -18.43 4.72
N ARG A 22 -22.26 -17.43 5.41
CA ARG A 22 -23.66 -17.42 5.88
C ARG A 22 -24.61 -16.67 4.95
N LEU A 23 -24.10 -16.01 3.91
CA LEU A 23 -24.91 -15.19 3.02
C LEU A 23 -25.44 -16.05 1.85
N PRO A 24 -26.77 -16.21 1.71
CA PRO A 24 -27.31 -17.03 0.64
C PRO A 24 -27.04 -16.41 -0.76
N PRO A 25 -26.81 -17.25 -1.79
CA PRO A 25 -26.52 -16.82 -3.17
C PRO A 25 -27.46 -15.80 -3.77
N GLU A 26 -28.75 -15.90 -3.45
CA GLU A 26 -29.82 -15.09 -4.00
C GLU A 26 -29.65 -13.61 -3.62
N TYR A 27 -29.12 -13.34 -2.42
CA TYR A 27 -28.94 -11.98 -1.91
C TYR A 27 -27.72 -11.28 -2.48
N TYR A 28 -26.60 -11.99 -2.66
CA TYR A 28 -25.41 -11.34 -3.20
C TYR A 28 -25.41 -11.28 -4.72
N SER A 29 -25.97 -12.28 -5.41
CA SER A 29 -25.95 -12.35 -6.88
C SER A 29 -26.78 -11.25 -7.55
N ASN A 30 -27.78 -10.74 -6.83
CA ASN A 30 -28.71 -9.70 -7.31
C ASN A 30 -28.38 -8.30 -6.77
N ASN A 31 -27.20 -8.10 -6.16
CA ASN A 31 -26.85 -6.83 -5.53
C ASN A 31 -25.52 -6.26 -6.05
N SER A 32 -25.60 -5.10 -6.70
CA SER A 32 -24.48 -4.40 -7.33
C SER A 32 -23.41 -3.87 -6.36
N LEU A 33 -23.70 -3.81 -5.06
CA LEU A 33 -22.73 -3.39 -4.03
C LEU A 33 -22.07 -4.60 -3.34
N ILE A 34 -22.82 -5.68 -3.16
CA ILE A 34 -22.36 -6.87 -2.44
C ILE A 34 -21.49 -7.74 -3.35
N LEU A 35 -21.96 -8.10 -4.54
CA LEU A 35 -21.23 -9.01 -5.44
C LEU A 35 -19.80 -8.55 -5.72
N PRO A 36 -19.54 -7.29 -6.12
CA PRO A 36 -18.16 -6.83 -6.37
C PRO A 36 -17.28 -6.87 -5.11
N THR A 37 -17.89 -6.69 -3.94
CA THR A 37 -17.18 -6.76 -2.65
C THR A 37 -16.77 -8.20 -2.32
N ILE A 38 -17.64 -9.19 -2.59
CA ILE A 38 -17.32 -10.62 -2.43
C ILE A 38 -16.26 -11.06 -3.45
N ILE A 39 -16.39 -10.68 -4.72
CA ILE A 39 -15.35 -10.93 -5.74
C ILE A 39 -14.01 -10.38 -5.26
N THR A 40 -13.98 -9.12 -4.79
CA THR A 40 -12.76 -8.50 -4.26
C THR A 40 -12.15 -9.30 -3.09
N TYR A 41 -12.99 -9.84 -2.20
CA TYR A 41 -12.53 -10.69 -1.10
C TYR A 41 -11.88 -11.98 -1.62
N ILE A 42 -12.53 -12.69 -2.54
CA ILE A 42 -12.04 -13.96 -3.11
C ILE A 42 -10.72 -13.73 -3.86
N VAL A 43 -10.63 -12.65 -4.65
CA VAL A 43 -9.41 -12.26 -5.36
C VAL A 43 -8.25 -12.02 -4.39
N ARG A 44 -8.52 -11.40 -3.24
CA ARG A 44 -7.52 -11.18 -2.18
C ARG A 44 -7.13 -12.47 -1.46
N ALA A 45 -8.07 -13.38 -1.26
CA ALA A 45 -7.82 -14.70 -0.68
C ALA A 45 -7.00 -15.58 -1.64
N GLY A 46 -7.19 -15.42 -2.95
CA GLY A 46 -6.48 -16.15 -3.99
C GLY A 46 -6.89 -17.61 -4.12
N ASN A 47 -8.12 -17.95 -3.69
CA ASN A 47 -8.66 -19.31 -3.81
C ASN A 47 -9.49 -19.43 -5.10
N LEU A 48 -8.99 -20.21 -6.06
CA LEU A 48 -9.64 -20.42 -7.36
C LEU A 48 -10.96 -21.19 -7.23
N GLN A 49 -11.00 -22.20 -6.36
CA GLN A 49 -12.20 -22.99 -6.14
C GLN A 49 -13.35 -22.12 -5.63
N GLN A 50 -13.07 -21.24 -4.67
CA GLN A 50 -14.06 -20.27 -4.18
C GLN A 50 -14.53 -19.31 -5.28
N ALA A 51 -13.65 -18.94 -6.22
CA ALA A 51 -14.04 -18.09 -7.34
C ALA A 51 -14.98 -18.82 -8.30
N GLN A 52 -14.71 -20.10 -8.58
CA GLN A 52 -15.58 -20.95 -9.40
C GLN A 52 -16.94 -21.14 -8.73
N GLU A 53 -16.95 -21.56 -7.45
CA GLU A 53 -18.18 -21.70 -6.65
C GLU A 53 -18.99 -20.41 -6.62
N LEU A 54 -18.35 -19.24 -6.46
CA LEU A 54 -19.04 -17.96 -6.53
C LEU A 54 -19.70 -17.76 -7.90
N MET A 55 -18.97 -17.97 -8.99
CA MET A 55 -19.50 -17.72 -10.33
C MET A 55 -20.62 -18.70 -10.69
N ASP A 56 -20.52 -19.97 -10.28
CA ASP A 56 -21.59 -20.96 -10.45
C ASP A 56 -22.84 -20.55 -9.68
N ASN A 57 -22.68 -20.13 -8.42
CA ASN A 57 -23.78 -19.61 -7.62
C ASN A 57 -24.42 -18.38 -8.26
N VAL A 58 -23.63 -17.44 -8.79
CA VAL A 58 -24.16 -16.26 -9.45
C VAL A 58 -24.92 -16.62 -10.72
N ASN A 59 -24.38 -17.51 -11.56
CA ASN A 59 -25.02 -17.94 -12.79
C ASN A 59 -26.37 -18.64 -12.54
N ASN A 60 -26.47 -19.39 -11.43
CA ASN A 60 -27.69 -20.12 -11.06
C ASN A 60 -28.75 -19.26 -10.33
N ASN A 61 -28.36 -18.12 -9.74
CA ASN A 61 -29.24 -17.35 -8.86
C ASN A 61 -29.48 -15.89 -9.30
N ILE A 62 -28.85 -15.43 -10.39
CA ILE A 62 -29.11 -14.10 -10.91
C ILE A 62 -30.44 -14.04 -11.66
N LEU A 63 -31.25 -13.04 -11.33
CA LEU A 63 -32.49 -12.77 -12.05
C LEU A 63 -32.19 -12.07 -13.39
N PRO A 64 -32.89 -12.41 -14.49
CA PRO A 64 -32.66 -11.81 -15.81
C PRO A 64 -32.68 -10.27 -15.80
N GLU A 65 -33.63 -9.66 -15.07
CA GLU A 65 -33.71 -8.20 -14.94
C GLU A 65 -32.50 -7.55 -14.24
N ASN A 66 -31.77 -8.32 -13.42
CA ASN A 66 -30.65 -7.82 -12.63
C ASN A 66 -29.30 -7.96 -13.34
N VAL A 67 -29.22 -8.71 -14.44
CA VAL A 67 -27.97 -8.89 -15.19
C VAL A 67 -27.35 -7.54 -15.57
N ARG A 68 -28.15 -6.64 -16.14
CA ARG A 68 -27.68 -5.31 -16.52
C ARG A 68 -27.28 -4.47 -15.30
N ASN A 69 -28.12 -4.46 -14.27
CA ASN A 69 -27.97 -3.59 -13.11
C ASN A 69 -26.88 -4.04 -12.12
N VAL A 70 -26.46 -5.31 -12.20
CA VAL A 70 -25.42 -5.88 -11.34
C VAL A 70 -24.12 -6.06 -12.12
N PHE A 71 -24.13 -6.85 -13.21
CA PHE A 71 -22.91 -7.21 -13.94
C PHE A 71 -22.33 -6.08 -14.77
N GLN A 72 -23.17 -5.28 -15.42
CA GLN A 72 -22.70 -4.19 -16.29
C GLN A 72 -22.36 -2.92 -15.51
N THR A 73 -22.26 -2.99 -14.19
CA THR A 73 -21.76 -1.88 -13.38
C THR A 73 -20.24 -1.81 -13.44
N ARG A 74 -19.68 -0.60 -13.43
CA ARG A 74 -18.23 -0.38 -13.45
C ARG A 74 -17.54 -1.09 -12.27
N SER A 75 -18.16 -1.05 -11.08
CA SER A 75 -17.62 -1.73 -9.90
C SER A 75 -17.53 -3.24 -10.09
N CYS A 76 -18.54 -3.87 -10.71
CA CYS A 76 -18.54 -5.31 -10.96
C CYS A 76 -17.52 -5.69 -12.02
N LEU A 77 -17.51 -5.02 -13.18
CA LEU A 77 -16.57 -5.30 -14.25
C LEU A 77 -15.11 -5.09 -13.81
N SER A 78 -14.79 -4.03 -13.09
CA SER A 78 -13.43 -3.84 -12.55
C SER A 78 -13.05 -4.90 -11.50
N SER A 79 -14.02 -5.47 -10.78
CA SER A 79 -13.76 -6.56 -9.83
C SER A 79 -13.54 -7.90 -10.56
N LEU A 80 -14.33 -8.17 -11.60
CA LEU A 80 -14.16 -9.32 -12.49
C LEU A 80 -12.83 -9.26 -13.24
N LEU A 81 -12.44 -8.09 -13.76
CA LEU A 81 -11.14 -7.90 -14.40
C LEU A 81 -10.00 -8.30 -13.47
N LYS A 82 -10.03 -7.84 -12.21
CA LYS A 82 -9.04 -8.22 -11.20
C LYS A 82 -9.06 -9.72 -10.90
N MET A 83 -10.23 -10.35 -10.96
CA MET A 83 -10.37 -11.79 -10.77
C MET A 83 -9.73 -12.59 -11.90
N HIS A 84 -10.07 -12.29 -13.16
CA HIS A 84 -9.47 -12.97 -14.31
C HIS A 84 -7.95 -12.74 -14.37
N LEU A 85 -7.48 -11.51 -14.10
CA LEU A 85 -6.05 -11.23 -13.99
C LEU A 85 -5.37 -12.01 -12.85
N LYS A 86 -6.04 -12.21 -11.71
CA LYS A 86 -5.47 -12.94 -10.57
C LYS A 86 -5.27 -14.41 -10.87
N PHE A 87 -6.22 -15.02 -11.60
CA PHE A 87 -6.25 -16.43 -11.94
C PHE A 87 -5.72 -16.75 -13.35
N ASN A 88 -5.10 -15.77 -14.02
CA ASN A 88 -4.47 -15.90 -15.34
C ASN A 88 -5.43 -16.35 -16.46
N ASP A 89 -6.70 -15.95 -16.39
CA ASP A 89 -7.68 -16.22 -17.45
C ASP A 89 -7.63 -15.11 -18.51
N SER A 90 -6.79 -15.29 -19.53
CA SER A 90 -6.61 -14.30 -20.60
C SER A 90 -7.89 -14.05 -21.40
N GLN A 91 -8.67 -15.09 -21.67
CA GLN A 91 -9.93 -14.95 -22.40
C GLN A 91 -10.95 -14.14 -21.60
N GLY A 92 -11.05 -14.40 -20.29
CA GLY A 92 -11.89 -13.62 -19.39
C GLY A 92 -11.47 -12.16 -19.30
N VAL A 93 -10.16 -11.87 -19.26
CA VAL A 93 -9.64 -10.49 -19.30
C VAL A 93 -10.11 -9.77 -20.56
N ASP A 94 -9.93 -10.36 -21.74
CA ASP A 94 -10.31 -9.74 -23.01
C ASP A 94 -11.81 -9.48 -23.11
N ARG A 95 -12.64 -10.44 -22.65
CA ARG A 95 -14.10 -10.27 -22.63
C ARG A 95 -14.52 -9.12 -21.72
N VAL A 96 -13.97 -9.07 -20.50
CA VAL A 96 -14.31 -8.00 -19.54
C VAL A 96 -13.83 -6.63 -20.03
N LEU A 97 -12.64 -6.55 -20.63
CA LEU A 97 -12.17 -5.28 -21.20
C LEU A 97 -13.06 -4.80 -22.34
N LYS A 98 -13.42 -5.69 -23.28
CA LYS A 98 -14.39 -5.36 -24.34
C LYS A 98 -15.71 -4.86 -23.76
N GLN A 99 -16.24 -5.56 -22.76
CA GLN A 99 -17.49 -5.18 -22.12
C GLN A 99 -17.40 -3.82 -21.40
N ILE A 100 -16.27 -3.50 -20.76
CA ILE A 100 -16.04 -2.16 -20.16
C ILE A 100 -16.08 -1.09 -21.25
N HIS A 101 -15.43 -1.34 -22.39
CA HIS A 101 -15.40 -0.39 -23.50
C HIS A 101 -16.78 -0.21 -24.15
N GLU A 102 -17.51 -1.30 -24.37
CA GLU A 102 -18.87 -1.27 -24.93
C GLU A 102 -19.87 -0.51 -24.04
N VAL A 103 -19.78 -0.69 -22.72
CA VAL A 103 -20.73 -0.08 -21.78
C VAL A 103 -20.35 1.36 -21.42
N PHE A 104 -19.05 1.68 -21.32
CA PHE A 104 -18.57 2.96 -20.80
C PHE A 104 -17.71 3.79 -21.76
N GLY A 105 -17.41 3.29 -22.95
CA GLY A 105 -16.57 3.94 -23.97
C GLY A 105 -15.07 3.99 -23.66
N GLU A 106 -14.67 3.90 -22.38
CA GLU A 106 -13.27 4.01 -21.96
C GLU A 106 -12.95 3.16 -20.72
N HIS A 107 -11.66 2.82 -20.57
CA HIS A 107 -11.12 2.16 -19.38
C HIS A 107 -10.76 3.18 -18.29
N SER A 108 -10.97 2.79 -17.04
CA SER A 108 -10.66 3.62 -15.87
C SER A 108 -9.18 3.56 -15.47
N GLN A 109 -8.75 4.47 -14.59
CA GLN A 109 -7.40 4.42 -14.00
C GLN A 109 -7.16 3.11 -13.24
N GLU A 110 -8.20 2.60 -12.59
CA GLU A 110 -8.18 1.37 -11.80
C GLU A 110 -8.00 0.13 -12.67
N ASP A 111 -8.57 0.12 -13.88
CA ASP A 111 -8.43 -0.98 -14.83
C ASP A 111 -6.98 -1.06 -15.33
N PHE A 112 -6.41 0.08 -15.75
CA PHE A 112 -4.99 0.14 -16.16
C PHE A 112 -4.06 -0.20 -15.00
N GLN A 113 -4.35 0.28 -13.79
CA GLN A 113 -3.58 -0.08 -12.61
C GLN A 113 -3.59 -1.59 -12.36
N ALA A 114 -4.74 -2.26 -12.55
CA ALA A 114 -4.87 -3.72 -12.37
C ALA A 114 -4.03 -4.50 -13.40
N ILE A 115 -4.08 -4.09 -14.67
CA ILE A 115 -3.27 -4.69 -15.75
C ILE A 115 -1.77 -4.51 -15.45
N VAL A 116 -1.35 -3.30 -15.08
CA VAL A 116 0.04 -3.02 -14.74
C VAL A 116 0.49 -3.81 -13.51
N ALA A 117 -0.35 -3.91 -12.48
CA ALA A 117 -0.05 -4.73 -11.30
C ALA A 117 0.12 -6.22 -11.66
N HIS A 118 -0.66 -6.73 -12.61
CA HIS A 118 -0.54 -8.10 -13.10
C HIS A 118 0.78 -8.31 -13.87
N ILE A 119 1.14 -7.41 -14.80
CA ILE A 119 2.43 -7.45 -15.52
C ILE A 119 3.60 -7.47 -14.54
N LEU A 120 3.52 -6.65 -13.49
CA LEU A 120 4.56 -6.50 -12.47
C LEU A 120 4.54 -7.58 -11.37
N LYS A 121 3.66 -8.59 -11.46
CA LYS A 121 3.58 -9.71 -10.49
C LYS A 121 4.94 -10.40 -10.36
N ASN A 122 5.62 -10.60 -11.48
CA ASN A 122 7.00 -11.06 -11.54
C ASN A 122 7.92 -9.82 -11.67
N LYS A 123 8.71 -9.55 -10.62
CA LYS A 123 9.56 -8.35 -10.52
C LYS A 123 10.83 -8.46 -11.38
N THR A 124 10.66 -8.51 -12.70
CA THR A 124 11.76 -8.54 -13.68
C THR A 124 11.87 -7.18 -14.39
N LEU A 125 13.07 -6.87 -14.88
CA LEU A 125 13.29 -5.63 -15.64
C LEU A 125 12.45 -5.60 -16.93
N ASP A 126 12.32 -6.73 -17.61
CA ASP A 126 11.48 -6.87 -18.81
C ASP A 126 10.01 -6.51 -18.53
N ASN A 127 9.46 -6.98 -17.40
CA ASN A 127 8.10 -6.64 -17.00
C ASN A 127 7.95 -5.16 -16.62
N ILE A 128 8.98 -4.54 -16.03
CA ILE A 128 8.98 -3.09 -15.78
C ILE A 128 8.95 -2.32 -17.10
N VAL A 129 9.77 -2.71 -18.07
CA VAL A 129 9.79 -2.07 -19.40
C VAL A 129 8.46 -2.25 -20.12
N LYS A 130 7.87 -3.45 -20.08
CA LYS A 130 6.52 -3.71 -20.61
C LYS A 130 5.45 -2.83 -19.96
N ALA A 131 5.49 -2.69 -18.63
CA ALA A 131 4.57 -1.82 -17.90
C ALA A 131 4.76 -0.34 -18.29
N VAL A 132 6.00 0.14 -18.41
CA VAL A 132 6.31 1.51 -18.86
C VAL A 132 5.82 1.75 -20.28
N ASN A 133 6.03 0.81 -21.20
CA ASN A 133 5.56 0.88 -22.58
C ASN A 133 4.04 0.83 -22.70
N LEU A 134 3.35 0.17 -21.76
CA LEU A 134 1.89 0.18 -21.70
C LEU A 134 1.41 1.57 -21.27
N VAL A 135 1.96 2.13 -20.19
CA VAL A 135 1.50 3.41 -19.65
C VAL A 135 1.90 4.62 -20.51
N SER A 136 2.83 4.47 -21.45
CA SER A 136 3.16 5.51 -22.44
C SER A 136 2.17 5.57 -23.61
N LYS A 137 1.36 4.53 -23.81
CA LYS A 137 0.35 4.45 -24.89
C LYS A 137 -1.04 4.87 -24.45
N ILE A 138 -1.26 5.07 -23.15
CA ILE A 138 -2.55 5.46 -22.58
C ILE A 138 -2.56 6.97 -22.29
N PRO A 139 -3.74 7.63 -22.26
CA PRO A 139 -3.84 9.03 -21.84
C PRO A 139 -3.24 9.23 -20.46
N GLU A 140 -2.39 10.25 -20.29
CA GLU A 140 -1.62 10.45 -19.05
C GLU A 140 -2.53 10.67 -17.83
N THR A 141 -3.69 11.31 -18.03
CA THR A 141 -4.74 11.46 -17.01
C THR A 141 -5.28 10.12 -16.49
N LYS A 142 -5.18 9.04 -17.28
CA LYS A 142 -5.60 7.69 -16.91
C LYS A 142 -4.43 6.83 -16.37
N ALA A 143 -3.19 7.33 -16.47
CA ALA A 143 -1.99 6.58 -16.12
C ALA A 143 -1.51 6.78 -14.67
N LEU A 144 -1.99 7.81 -13.97
CA LEU A 144 -1.44 8.24 -12.67
C LEU A 144 -1.39 7.13 -11.61
N LEU A 145 -2.45 6.31 -11.47
CA LEU A 145 -2.43 5.19 -10.53
C LEU A 145 -1.44 4.09 -10.94
N ALA A 146 -1.32 3.84 -12.25
CA ALA A 146 -0.37 2.88 -12.79
C ALA A 146 1.09 3.32 -12.58
N TYR A 147 1.39 4.62 -12.71
CA TYR A 147 2.70 5.18 -12.37
C TYR A 147 3.07 4.86 -10.92
N GLY A 148 2.13 5.05 -9.98
CA GLY A 148 2.33 4.72 -8.57
C GLY A 148 2.67 3.24 -8.35
N THR A 149 2.01 2.33 -9.07
CA THR A 149 2.29 0.88 -9.00
C THR A 149 3.67 0.52 -9.56
N ILE A 150 4.09 1.13 -10.68
CA ILE A 150 5.42 0.94 -11.27
C ILE A 150 6.49 1.42 -10.30
N ILE A 151 6.36 2.65 -9.78
CA ILE A 151 7.31 3.26 -8.84
C ILE A 151 7.41 2.41 -7.56
N ASN A 152 6.27 1.96 -7.01
CA ASN A 152 6.27 1.06 -5.84
C ASN A 152 7.05 -0.23 -6.11
N THR A 153 6.83 -0.86 -7.26
CA THR A 153 7.53 -2.11 -7.64
C THR A 153 9.04 -1.89 -7.75
N ILE A 154 9.47 -0.80 -8.39
CA ILE A 154 10.88 -0.45 -8.53
C ILE A 154 11.51 -0.21 -7.14
N VAL A 155 10.86 0.60 -6.30
CA VAL A 155 11.35 0.90 -4.94
C VAL A 155 11.44 -0.37 -4.09
N ASP A 156 10.43 -1.23 -4.13
CA ASP A 156 10.44 -2.51 -3.40
C ASP A 156 11.54 -3.46 -3.89
N TRP A 157 11.74 -3.53 -5.21
CA TRP A 157 12.82 -4.34 -5.80
C TRP A 157 14.20 -3.83 -5.37
N GLN A 158 14.39 -2.51 -5.32
CA GLN A 158 15.63 -1.89 -4.88
C GLN A 158 15.90 -2.06 -3.38
N ILE A 159 14.85 -1.95 -2.55
CA ILE A 159 14.94 -2.25 -1.12
C ILE A 159 15.38 -3.71 -0.91
N ALA A 160 14.87 -4.64 -1.72
CA ALA A 160 15.26 -6.05 -1.67
C ALA A 160 16.73 -6.25 -2.10
N SER A 161 17.18 -5.59 -3.18
CA SER A 161 18.52 -5.73 -3.79
C SER A 161 19.65 -4.91 -3.13
N ASN A 162 19.49 -4.49 -1.87
CA ASN A 162 20.48 -3.71 -1.09
C ASN A 162 20.71 -2.27 -1.60
N GLY A 163 19.70 -1.63 -2.19
CA GLY A 163 19.61 -0.16 -2.24
C GLY A 163 20.44 0.54 -3.32
N ARG A 164 21.10 -0.18 -4.23
CA ARG A 164 21.68 0.47 -5.42
C ARG A 164 20.57 0.75 -6.43
N PHE A 165 20.17 2.01 -6.52
CA PHE A 165 19.41 2.50 -7.67
C PHE A 165 20.35 2.42 -8.87
N ASP A 166 20.10 1.47 -9.77
CA ASP A 166 20.70 1.54 -11.08
C ASP A 166 20.19 2.82 -11.77
N LYS A 167 21.07 3.47 -12.55
CA LYS A 167 20.73 4.74 -13.23
C LYS A 167 19.43 4.62 -14.03
N LYS A 168 19.18 3.46 -14.64
CA LYS A 168 17.97 3.18 -15.43
C LYS A 168 16.69 3.30 -14.60
N SER A 169 16.61 2.66 -13.44
CA SER A 169 15.42 2.78 -12.56
C SER A 169 15.19 4.21 -12.08
N THR A 170 16.25 4.95 -11.78
CA THR A 170 16.15 6.37 -11.41
C THR A 170 15.59 7.21 -12.53
N HIS A 171 16.05 7.00 -13.77
CA HIS A 171 15.52 7.68 -14.95
C HIS A 171 14.05 7.36 -15.18
N ILE A 172 13.63 6.09 -15.04
CA ILE A 172 12.23 5.69 -15.17
C ILE A 172 11.36 6.41 -14.14
N ILE A 173 11.77 6.41 -12.86
CA ILE A 173 11.02 7.11 -11.81
C ILE A 173 10.91 8.60 -12.12
N ASN A 174 12.01 9.22 -12.57
CA ASN A 174 12.01 10.64 -12.89
C ASN A 174 11.08 10.99 -14.06
N ASP A 175 11.11 10.20 -15.14
CA ASP A 175 10.23 10.37 -16.30
C ASP A 175 8.75 10.27 -15.90
N LEU A 176 8.39 9.21 -15.17
CA LEU A 176 7.01 9.00 -14.71
C LEU A 176 6.53 10.12 -13.77
N LEU A 177 7.38 10.59 -12.85
CA LEU A 177 7.02 11.69 -11.94
C LEU A 177 6.93 13.05 -12.64
N THR A 178 7.75 13.27 -13.67
CA THR A 178 7.70 14.50 -14.48
C THR A 178 6.39 14.56 -15.26
N LYS A 179 6.02 13.46 -15.94
CA LYS A 179 4.72 13.33 -16.63
C LYS A 179 3.54 13.48 -15.67
N ALA A 180 3.62 12.82 -14.51
CA ALA A 180 2.60 12.97 -13.49
C ALA A 180 2.42 14.42 -13.02
N HIS A 181 3.53 15.18 -12.88
CA HIS A 181 3.47 16.57 -12.48
C HIS A 181 2.88 17.47 -13.58
N GLN A 182 3.14 17.19 -14.85
CA GLN A 182 2.55 17.95 -15.96
C GLN A 182 1.02 17.84 -15.96
N VAL A 183 0.49 16.65 -15.68
CA VAL A 183 -0.95 16.39 -15.65
C VAL A 183 -1.62 16.81 -14.35
N ASP A 184 -0.90 16.71 -13.22
CA ASP A 184 -1.38 17.10 -11.90
C ASP A 184 -0.39 18.06 -11.20
N PRO A 185 -0.25 19.32 -11.67
CA PRO A 185 0.71 20.26 -11.11
C PRO A 185 0.42 20.64 -9.66
N LYS A 186 -0.88 20.62 -9.29
CA LYS A 186 -1.35 20.91 -7.93
C LYS A 186 -1.26 19.70 -6.99
N GLN A 187 -0.80 18.55 -7.50
CA GLN A 187 -0.54 17.34 -6.73
C GLN A 187 -1.76 16.86 -5.91
N LYS A 188 -2.94 16.88 -6.54
CA LYS A 188 -4.21 16.45 -5.94
C LYS A 188 -4.38 14.93 -5.95
N SER A 189 -3.72 14.24 -6.87
CA SER A 189 -3.79 12.79 -7.03
C SER A 189 -3.26 12.06 -5.80
N THR A 190 -3.82 10.88 -5.51
CA THR A 190 -3.34 9.98 -4.45
C THR A 190 -1.92 9.48 -4.71
N LEU A 191 -1.44 9.56 -5.95
CA LEU A 191 -0.06 9.24 -6.34
C LEU A 191 0.97 9.91 -5.41
N TRP A 192 0.80 11.20 -5.12
CA TRP A 192 1.77 11.96 -4.31
C TRP A 192 1.80 11.51 -2.85
N SER A 193 0.67 11.05 -2.32
CA SER A 193 0.58 10.47 -0.97
C SER A 193 1.23 9.08 -0.91
N ILE A 194 1.11 8.30 -1.99
CA ILE A 194 1.80 7.02 -2.15
C ILE A 194 3.31 7.27 -2.24
N LEU A 195 3.74 8.21 -3.07
CA LEU A 195 5.14 8.59 -3.25
C LEU A 195 5.81 8.97 -1.93
N ALA A 196 5.14 9.80 -1.11
CA ALA A 196 5.61 10.13 0.23
C ALA A 196 5.86 8.88 1.10
N SER A 197 4.93 7.93 1.05
CA SER A 197 5.02 6.67 1.80
C SER A 197 6.17 5.79 1.31
N LEU A 198 6.38 5.71 0.00
CA LEU A 198 7.48 4.95 -0.60
C LEU A 198 8.84 5.55 -0.26
N TYR A 199 8.95 6.89 -0.33
CA TYR A 199 10.19 7.58 -0.02
C TYR A 199 10.60 7.38 1.44
N ILE A 200 9.69 7.59 2.39
CA ILE A 200 9.96 7.35 3.81
C ILE A 200 10.27 5.87 4.07
N LYS A 201 9.50 4.94 3.48
CA LYS A 201 9.77 3.49 3.59
C LYS A 201 11.19 3.14 3.14
N ARG A 202 11.67 3.72 2.04
CA ARG A 202 13.05 3.54 1.55
C ARG A 202 14.05 4.12 2.56
N LEU A 203 13.82 5.33 3.04
CA LEU A 203 14.74 6.04 3.92
C LEU A 203 14.94 5.31 5.26
N VAL A 204 13.85 4.84 5.87
CA VAL A 204 13.87 4.15 7.18
C VAL A 204 14.06 2.64 7.07
N HIS A 205 14.44 2.13 5.90
CA HIS A 205 14.65 0.71 5.72
C HIS A 205 15.84 0.21 6.54
N TYR A 206 15.67 -0.90 7.25
CA TYR A 206 16.64 -1.39 8.23
C TYR A 206 18.02 -1.72 7.70
N LYS A 207 18.12 -2.08 6.41
CA LYS A 207 19.43 -2.31 5.76
C LYS A 207 20.29 -1.04 5.66
N ASN A 208 19.68 0.14 5.83
CA ASN A 208 20.40 1.41 5.91
C ASN A 208 21.10 1.59 7.27
N PHE A 209 20.74 0.81 8.28
CA PHE A 209 21.37 0.80 9.59
C PHE A 209 22.44 -0.30 9.57
N LYS A 210 23.59 -0.02 8.96
CA LYS A 210 24.75 -0.92 9.02
C LYS A 210 25.30 -0.92 10.45
N LYS A 211 25.68 -2.09 10.96
CA LYS A 211 26.62 -2.20 12.09
C LYS A 211 27.98 -1.69 11.61
N SER A 212 28.29 -0.44 11.89
CA SER A 212 29.61 0.15 11.66
C SER A 212 30.18 0.48 13.02
N TYR A 213 31.51 0.47 13.18
CA TYR A 213 32.16 0.81 14.45
C TYR A 213 31.88 2.26 14.93
N ASP A 214 31.17 3.07 14.13
CA ASP A 214 30.90 4.47 14.35
C ASP A 214 29.39 4.72 14.50
N SER A 215 28.94 4.89 15.76
CA SER A 215 27.52 4.83 16.17
C SER A 215 26.63 5.98 15.66
N GLU A 216 27.21 7.14 15.31
CA GLU A 216 26.43 8.33 14.94
C GLU A 216 25.90 8.28 13.50
N ARG A 217 26.62 7.63 12.58
CA ARG A 217 26.19 7.50 11.17
C ARG A 217 25.08 6.46 10.98
N GLU A 218 24.86 5.60 11.97
CA GLU A 218 23.97 4.43 11.84
C GLU A 218 22.49 4.80 11.70
N THR A 219 22.07 6.01 12.11
CA THR A 219 20.65 6.38 12.21
C THR A 219 20.28 7.73 11.60
N LEU A 220 21.19 8.41 10.90
CA LEU A 220 20.95 9.71 10.24
C LEU A 220 19.72 9.72 9.31
N ASN A 221 19.43 8.59 8.66
CA ASN A 221 18.24 8.47 7.82
C ASN A 221 16.93 8.51 8.62
N LEU A 222 16.93 8.08 9.88
CA LEU A 222 15.76 8.21 10.77
C LEU A 222 15.56 9.67 11.19
N ASP A 223 16.63 10.38 11.52
CA ASP A 223 16.56 11.81 11.84
C ASP A 223 16.09 12.60 10.62
N LEU A 224 16.61 12.29 9.43
CA LEU A 224 16.15 12.87 8.17
C LEU A 224 14.66 12.55 7.90
N ALA A 225 14.21 11.32 8.17
CA ALA A 225 12.81 10.94 8.00
C ALA A 225 11.88 11.74 8.93
N LYS A 226 12.28 11.90 10.20
CA LYS A 226 11.59 12.73 11.17
C LYS A 226 11.55 14.20 10.73
N LEU A 227 12.68 14.76 10.30
CA LEU A 227 12.79 16.13 9.81
C LEU A 227 11.87 16.37 8.61
N ILE A 228 11.93 15.51 7.59
CA ILE A 228 11.09 15.61 6.39
C ILE A 228 9.61 15.52 6.76
N PHE A 229 9.25 14.61 7.68
CA PHE A 229 7.86 14.49 8.15
C PHE A 229 7.38 15.78 8.82
N LEU A 230 8.13 16.32 9.78
CA LEU A 230 7.76 17.55 10.50
C LEU A 230 7.65 18.75 9.55
N LYS A 231 8.63 18.91 8.65
CA LYS A 231 8.63 19.97 7.63
C LYS A 231 7.41 19.86 6.72
N SER A 232 7.12 18.66 6.25
CA SER A 232 6.00 18.39 5.35
C SER A 232 4.63 18.61 6.01
N CYS A 233 4.50 18.34 7.31
CA CYS A 233 3.29 18.66 8.08
C CYS A 233 3.12 20.17 8.30
N SER A 234 4.21 20.91 8.48
CA SER A 234 4.18 22.35 8.79
C SER A 234 3.95 23.22 7.55
N ASN A 235 4.32 22.73 6.37
CA ASN A 235 4.30 23.51 5.12
C ASN A 235 3.05 23.19 4.27
N SER A 236 1.84 23.33 4.83
CA SER A 236 0.58 22.93 4.20
C SER A 236 0.19 23.70 2.91
N GLY A 237 1.00 24.68 2.48
CA GLY A 237 0.78 25.48 1.26
C GLY A 237 1.91 25.45 0.23
N GLN A 238 3.03 24.76 0.48
CA GLN A 238 4.15 24.68 -0.48
C GLN A 238 3.95 23.58 -1.53
N THR A 239 4.51 23.80 -2.71
CA THR A 239 4.62 22.77 -3.76
C THR A 239 5.48 21.62 -3.25
N CYS A 240 4.96 20.38 -3.27
CA CYS A 240 5.75 19.24 -2.81
C CYS A 240 6.85 18.93 -3.84
N THR A 241 7.95 18.38 -3.36
CA THR A 241 9.06 17.93 -4.20
C THR A 241 8.57 16.88 -5.21
N ILE A 242 8.77 17.14 -6.50
CA ILE A 242 8.30 16.27 -7.60
C ILE A 242 8.99 14.90 -7.52
N ASN A 243 10.32 14.89 -7.42
CA ASN A 243 11.10 13.65 -7.32
C ASN A 243 12.01 13.67 -6.08
N PRO A 244 11.55 13.11 -4.94
CA PRO A 244 12.36 13.09 -3.73
C PRO A 244 13.54 12.11 -3.80
N PHE A 245 13.54 11.16 -4.76
CA PHE A 245 14.57 10.12 -4.85
C PHE A 245 15.91 10.59 -5.45
N VAL A 246 15.92 11.75 -6.11
CA VAL A 246 17.10 12.34 -6.78
C VAL A 246 17.41 13.76 -6.33
N HIS A 247 16.71 14.24 -5.30
CA HIS A 247 16.84 15.63 -4.85
C HIS A 247 18.26 15.89 -4.30
N SER A 248 18.92 16.95 -4.76
CA SER A 248 20.30 17.29 -4.40
C SER A 248 20.49 17.63 -2.92
N SER A 249 19.44 18.14 -2.28
CA SER A 249 19.43 18.46 -0.85
C SER A 249 18.28 17.72 -0.15
N PRO A 250 18.48 16.49 0.35
CA PRO A 250 17.42 15.68 0.96
C PRO A 250 16.69 16.35 2.13
N GLN A 251 17.39 17.18 2.91
CA GLN A 251 16.84 17.98 4.01
C GLN A 251 15.79 19.00 3.55
N ASN A 252 15.80 19.36 2.27
CA ASN A 252 14.86 20.34 1.72
C ASN A 252 13.57 19.72 1.18
N ILE A 253 13.47 18.40 1.12
CA ILE A 253 12.32 17.68 0.57
C ILE A 253 11.05 18.02 1.35
N VAL A 254 9.97 18.30 0.61
CA VAL A 254 8.61 18.47 1.12
C VAL A 254 7.74 17.39 0.47
N LEU A 255 7.10 16.55 1.28
CA LEU A 255 6.25 15.45 0.83
C LEU A 255 4.77 15.77 1.02
N LYS A 256 3.91 15.18 0.17
CA LYS A 256 2.46 15.30 0.33
C LYS A 256 1.97 14.43 1.49
N ILE A 257 1.78 15.05 2.65
CA ILE A 257 1.17 14.40 3.82
C ILE A 257 -0.32 14.78 3.89
N THR A 258 -1.14 13.76 4.13
CA THR A 258 -2.59 13.83 4.29
C THR A 258 -2.98 13.00 5.50
N ASN A 259 -4.20 13.17 6.01
CA ASN A 259 -4.71 12.34 7.11
C ASN A 259 -4.70 10.84 6.76
N LYS A 260 -4.82 10.48 5.46
CA LYS A 260 -4.83 9.08 5.00
C LYS A 260 -3.46 8.40 5.07
N ASN A 261 -2.36 9.12 4.80
CA ASN A 261 -1.01 8.54 4.80
C ASN A 261 -0.18 8.92 6.03
N LYS A 262 -0.56 9.92 6.84
CA LYS A 262 0.15 10.31 8.08
C LYS A 262 0.44 9.10 8.99
N ILE A 263 -0.58 8.28 9.25
CA ILE A 263 -0.46 7.09 10.10
C ILE A 263 0.51 6.07 9.50
N ILE A 264 0.46 5.85 8.18
CA ILE A 264 1.34 4.90 7.47
C ILE A 264 2.80 5.37 7.56
N LEU A 265 3.05 6.66 7.36
CA LEU A 265 4.38 7.26 7.46
C LEU A 265 4.96 7.07 8.87
N LEU A 266 4.20 7.43 9.90
CA LEU A 266 4.61 7.28 11.29
C LEU A 266 4.87 5.82 11.68
N ARG A 267 4.01 4.88 11.24
CA ARG A 267 4.23 3.44 11.45
C ARG A 267 5.52 2.95 10.78
N ASN A 268 5.82 3.41 9.56
CA ASN A 268 7.06 3.08 8.88
C ASN A 268 8.29 3.64 9.61
N ILE A 269 8.25 4.90 10.07
CA ILE A 269 9.34 5.51 10.83
C ILE A 269 9.54 4.78 12.16
N ALA A 270 8.47 4.48 12.89
CA ALA A 270 8.52 3.71 14.14
C ALA A 270 9.15 2.32 13.94
N LEU A 271 8.77 1.62 12.88
CA LEU A 271 9.37 0.33 12.51
C LEU A 271 10.87 0.44 12.21
N GLY A 272 11.28 1.51 11.50
CA GLY A 272 12.68 1.83 11.29
C GLY A 272 13.41 2.11 12.60
N ALA A 273 12.82 2.94 13.46
CA ALA A 273 13.39 3.34 14.75
C ALA A 273 13.61 2.15 15.69
N ILE A 274 12.67 1.18 15.74
CA ILE A 274 12.86 -0.08 16.48
C ILE A 274 14.08 -0.83 15.96
N LYS A 275 14.22 -0.96 14.64
CA LYS A 275 15.33 -1.72 14.03
C LYS A 275 16.67 -1.00 14.12
N GLY A 276 16.66 0.33 14.17
CA GLY A 276 17.84 1.17 14.42
C GLY A 276 18.06 1.49 15.89
N CYS A 277 17.35 0.84 16.82
CA CYS A 277 17.48 1.05 18.28
C CYS A 277 17.29 2.51 18.76
N ARG A 278 16.54 3.36 18.02
CA ARG A 278 16.28 4.77 18.36
C ARG A 278 14.99 4.93 19.15
N LYS A 279 15.09 4.78 20.48
CA LYS A 279 13.93 4.87 21.41
C LYS A 279 13.26 6.25 21.35
N ASP A 280 14.04 7.31 21.20
CA ASP A 280 13.57 8.69 21.12
C ASP A 280 12.63 8.92 19.91
N ILE A 281 13.01 8.44 18.72
CA ILE A 281 12.19 8.57 17.50
C ILE A 281 10.97 7.66 17.59
N PHE A 282 11.11 6.45 18.14
CA PHE A 282 9.99 5.55 18.34
C PHE A 282 8.92 6.15 19.25
N LEU A 283 9.31 6.69 20.41
CA LEU A 283 8.38 7.34 21.35
C LEU A 283 7.72 8.56 20.71
N TRP A 284 8.48 9.38 19.99
CA TRP A 284 7.93 10.50 19.21
C TRP A 284 6.85 10.04 18.22
N CYS A 285 7.09 8.94 17.48
CA CYS A 285 6.07 8.38 16.59
C CYS A 285 4.81 7.91 17.33
N CYS A 286 4.96 7.30 18.52
CA CYS A 286 3.81 6.89 19.33
C CYS A 286 2.97 8.10 19.78
N THR A 287 3.62 9.17 20.23
CA THR A 287 2.95 10.42 20.59
C THR A 287 2.20 11.03 19.40
N GLU A 288 2.84 11.12 18.23
CA GLU A 288 2.20 11.63 17.02
C GLU A 288 1.03 10.76 16.53
N LEU A 289 1.11 9.43 16.68
CA LEU A 289 0.02 8.51 16.36
C LEU A 289 -1.17 8.68 17.31
N PHE A 290 -0.89 8.87 18.60
CA PHE A 290 -1.91 9.14 19.61
C PHE A 290 -2.62 10.48 19.35
N HIS A 291 -1.87 11.55 19.11
CA HIS A 291 -2.44 12.84 18.70
C HIS A 291 -3.18 12.75 17.36
N GLY A 292 -2.81 11.80 16.50
CA GLY A 292 -3.53 11.46 15.27
C GLY A 292 -4.83 10.67 15.47
N GLY A 293 -5.22 10.37 16.71
CA GLY A 293 -6.47 9.68 17.06
C GLY A 293 -6.38 8.15 17.09
N VAL A 294 -5.17 7.56 17.02
CA VAL A 294 -5.02 6.10 17.14
C VAL A 294 -5.16 5.70 18.62
N PRO A 295 -6.12 4.83 18.98
CA PRO A 295 -6.32 4.42 20.36
C PRO A 295 -5.09 3.69 20.92
N ILE A 296 -4.77 3.94 22.19
CA ILE A 296 -3.64 3.29 22.87
C ILE A 296 -3.74 1.76 22.79
N LYS A 297 -4.94 1.20 22.96
CA LYS A 297 -5.18 -0.25 22.84
C LYS A 297 -4.80 -0.78 21.45
N GLU A 298 -5.10 -0.05 20.38
CA GLU A 298 -4.74 -0.43 19.02
C GLU A 298 -3.21 -0.35 18.82
N LEU A 299 -2.57 0.71 19.34
CA LEU A 299 -1.10 0.82 19.30
C LEU A 299 -0.43 -0.35 20.02
N ILE A 300 -0.90 -0.71 21.22
CA ILE A 300 -0.38 -1.86 21.97
C ILE A 300 -0.51 -3.14 21.14
N LEU A 301 -1.69 -3.42 20.59
CA LEU A 301 -1.95 -4.61 19.79
C LEU A 301 -1.10 -4.66 18.51
N ASP A 302 -1.00 -3.53 17.80
CA ASP A 302 -0.17 -3.41 16.60
C ASP A 302 1.30 -3.70 16.93
N TRP A 303 1.82 -3.11 18.00
CA TRP A 303 3.20 -3.31 18.41
C TRP A 303 3.43 -4.73 18.90
N HIS A 304 2.54 -5.29 19.74
CA HIS A 304 2.61 -6.68 20.17
C HIS A 304 2.63 -7.64 18.99
N ALA A 305 1.72 -7.49 18.02
CA ALA A 305 1.71 -8.32 16.82
C ALA A 305 3.01 -8.18 16.00
N MET A 306 3.60 -6.99 15.95
CA MET A 306 4.87 -6.73 15.27
C MET A 306 6.10 -7.24 16.04
N PHE A 307 6.03 -7.36 17.36
CA PHE A 307 7.10 -7.89 18.21
C PHE A 307 7.03 -9.43 18.29
N ASP A 308 5.85 -10.02 18.53
CA ASP A 308 5.65 -11.47 18.64
C ASP A 308 6.06 -12.26 17.39
N HIS A 309 5.80 -11.72 16.20
CA HIS A 309 6.18 -12.39 14.94
C HIS A 309 7.70 -12.37 14.69
N ARG A 310 8.45 -11.46 15.34
CA ARG A 310 9.92 -11.35 15.24
C ARG A 310 10.65 -12.21 16.27
N PHE A 311 10.05 -12.43 17.44
CA PHE A 311 10.67 -13.26 18.48
C PHE A 311 10.48 -14.77 18.26
N ARG A 312 9.57 -15.19 17.36
CA ARG A 312 9.40 -16.60 16.98
C ARG A 312 10.34 -17.11 15.87
N SER A 313 11.03 -16.22 15.14
CA SER A 313 11.83 -16.59 13.95
C SER A 313 13.33 -16.39 14.10
N ILE A 314 13.82 -16.12 15.32
CA ILE A 314 15.24 -15.87 15.58
C ILE A 314 15.63 -16.77 16.76
N GLU A 315 16.05 -17.99 16.45
CA GLU A 315 16.64 -18.95 17.40
C GLU A 315 18.09 -18.59 17.80
N SER A 316 18.61 -17.43 17.39
CA SER A 316 19.95 -16.99 17.77
C SER A 316 19.98 -15.50 18.05
N LEU A 317 19.53 -15.13 19.24
CA LEU A 317 19.89 -13.85 19.87
C LEU A 317 19.59 -13.96 21.36
N GLU A 318 20.38 -14.78 22.05
CA GLU A 318 20.61 -14.74 23.50
C GLU A 318 21.21 -13.40 23.98
N ASP A 319 21.14 -12.33 23.18
CA ASP A 319 21.82 -11.06 23.41
C ASP A 319 20.97 -9.80 23.16
N ILE A 320 19.63 -9.91 23.09
CA ILE A 320 18.78 -8.71 22.95
C ILE A 320 18.36 -8.17 24.32
N LYS A 321 19.23 -7.28 24.84
CA LYS A 321 18.99 -6.30 25.92
C LYS A 321 17.77 -5.36 25.72
N LEU A 322 16.91 -5.59 24.71
CA LEU A 322 15.62 -4.91 24.58
C LEU A 322 14.46 -5.65 25.25
N LYS A 323 14.54 -6.97 25.47
CA LYS A 323 13.46 -7.69 26.19
C LYS A 323 13.38 -7.24 27.66
N ASP A 324 14.54 -6.94 28.24
CA ASP A 324 14.66 -6.44 29.62
C ASP A 324 14.45 -4.92 29.77
N LYS A 325 14.49 -4.15 28.66
CA LYS A 325 14.26 -2.68 28.64
C LYS A 325 12.93 -2.23 28.02
N LEU A 326 12.16 -3.21 27.53
CA LEU A 326 10.78 -3.06 27.06
C LEU A 326 9.94 -4.18 27.68
N SER A 327 10.27 -4.55 28.93
CA SER A 327 9.41 -5.42 29.70
C SER A 327 8.04 -4.75 29.83
N ILE A 328 6.99 -5.52 30.03
CA ILE A 328 5.61 -5.02 30.18
C ILE A 328 5.52 -3.96 31.31
N ALA A 329 6.53 -3.88 32.18
CA ALA A 329 6.70 -2.84 33.21
C ALA A 329 7.12 -1.45 32.68
N ASP A 330 7.55 -1.30 31.42
CA ASP A 330 7.91 -0.01 30.78
C ASP A 330 6.73 0.65 30.02
N PHE A 331 5.58 -0.02 29.93
CA PHE A 331 4.32 0.58 29.45
C PHE A 331 3.85 1.85 30.20
N PRO A 332 4.16 2.06 31.50
CA PRO A 332 3.90 3.32 32.19
C PRO A 332 4.64 4.50 31.57
N LEU A 333 5.80 4.31 30.92
CA LEU A 333 6.51 5.40 30.22
C LEU A 333 5.77 5.86 28.98
N ILE A 334 5.14 4.95 28.22
CA ILE A 334 4.22 5.31 27.13
C ILE A 334 2.97 5.97 27.71
N LYS A 335 2.46 5.49 28.85
CA LYS A 335 1.30 6.08 29.53
C LYS A 335 1.57 7.48 30.12
N ASN A 336 2.81 7.76 30.52
CA ASN A 336 3.24 9.04 31.09
C ASN A 336 3.69 10.03 30.01
N ALA A 337 4.30 9.56 28.91
CA ALA A 337 4.64 10.40 27.76
C ALA A 337 3.40 10.84 26.94
N LEU A 338 2.26 10.17 27.12
CA LEU A 338 0.97 10.48 26.48
C LEU A 338 0.00 11.25 27.42
N LYS A 339 0.47 11.68 28.59
CA LYS A 339 -0.32 12.43 29.60
C LYS A 339 0.01 13.92 29.66
N GLN A 340 0.89 14.42 28.81
CA GLN A 340 1.23 15.84 28.71
C GLN A 340 0.50 16.49 27.55
#